data_AF-B5TEI6-F1
#
_entry.id   AF-B5TEI6-F1
#
_cell.length_a   1.000
_cell.length_b   1.000
_cell.length_c   1.000
_cell.angle_alpha   90.00
_cell.angle_beta   90.00
_cell.angle_gamma   90.00
#
_symmetry.space_group_name_H-M   'P 1'
#
loop_
_entity.id
_entity.type
_entity.pdbx_description
1 polymer ?
#
loop_
_entity_poly.entity_id
_entity_poly.type
_entity_poly.pdbx_seq_one_letter_code
_entity_poly.pdbx_strand_id
1 'polypeptide(L)'
;CRFKKCIAVGMAMDLVLDDSKRVAKRRLIEENRERRKKEEMVKTLQNRPEPTDSEWEVTHLVTEAHRHTNAQGAQWKQKRKFLPEKIGQSPVAPTSDGDKVDLEAFSEFTKIITPAITRVVDFAKKLPMFSELPCED
;
A
#
# COMPACT_ATOMS: atom_id res chain seq x y z
N CYS A 1 -3.90 10.11 49.33
CA CYS A 1 -3.40 10.72 48.07
C CYS A 1 -2.04 11.39 48.31
N ARG A 2 -1.10 11.33 47.35
CA ARG A 2 0.23 11.96 47.44
C ARG A 2 0.15 13.46 47.73
N PHE A 3 -0.88 14.15 47.19
CA PHE A 3 -1.16 15.57 47.46
C PHE A 3 -1.26 15.86 48.97
N LYS A 4 -2.14 15.15 49.70
CA LYS A 4 -2.33 15.32 51.14
C LYS A 4 -1.06 15.06 51.96
N LYS A 5 -0.22 14.09 51.55
CA LYS A 5 1.07 13.80 52.21
C LYS A 5 2.07 14.96 52.04
N CYS A 6 2.13 15.57 50.85
CA CYS A 6 3.01 16.70 50.57
C CYS A 6 2.63 17.95 51.38
N ILE A 7 1.34 18.25 51.52
CA ILE A 7 0.87 19.37 52.35
C ILE A 7 1.16 19.11 53.83
N ALA A 8 0.97 17.88 54.30
CA ALA A 8 1.23 17.52 55.69
C ALA A 8 2.72 17.66 56.11
N VAL A 9 3.66 17.55 55.16
CA VAL A 9 5.09 17.81 55.40
C VAL A 9 5.50 19.28 55.17
N GLY A 10 4.52 20.18 55.05
CA GLY A 10 4.76 21.63 54.97
C GLY A 10 5.02 22.20 53.57
N MET A 11 4.80 21.42 52.49
CA MET A 11 4.89 21.98 51.13
C MET A 11 3.74 22.95 50.88
N ALA A 12 4.04 24.08 50.25
CA ALA A 12 3.03 25.07 49.87
C ALA A 12 2.01 24.48 48.87
N MET A 13 0.72 24.75 49.09
CA MET A 13 -0.38 24.12 48.35
C MET A 13 -0.38 24.43 46.85
N ASP A 14 0.08 25.61 46.48
CA ASP A 14 0.24 26.09 45.11
C ASP A 14 1.35 25.34 44.37
N LEU A 15 2.38 24.85 45.07
CA LEU A 15 3.50 24.11 44.50
C LEU A 15 3.21 22.60 44.32
N VAL A 16 2.16 22.07 44.95
CA VAL A 16 1.80 20.64 44.86
C VAL A 16 0.67 20.43 43.85
N LEU A 17 0.90 19.61 42.83
CA LEU A 17 -0.14 19.26 41.85
C LEU A 17 -1.17 18.29 42.45
N ASP A 18 -2.42 18.73 42.52
CA ASP A 18 -3.57 17.87 42.79
C ASP A 18 -3.83 16.88 41.63
N ASP A 19 -4.81 16.00 41.80
CA ASP A 19 -5.15 15.00 40.78
C ASP A 19 -5.66 15.61 39.47
N SER A 20 -6.41 16.72 39.53
CA SER A 20 -6.91 17.42 38.34
C SER A 20 -5.76 18.02 37.52
N LYS A 21 -4.85 18.74 38.18
CA LYS A 21 -3.65 19.33 37.55
C LYS A 21 -2.71 18.26 36.97
N ARG A 22 -2.59 17.10 37.62
CA ARG A 22 -1.82 15.97 37.09
C ARG A 22 -2.43 15.37 35.83
N VAL A 23 -3.74 15.16 35.81
CA VAL A 23 -4.45 14.65 34.63
C VAL A 23 -4.38 15.65 33.48
N ALA A 24 -4.59 16.94 33.75
CA ALA A 24 -4.44 18.00 32.76
C ALA A 24 -3.02 18.04 32.18
N LYS A 25 -1.98 17.96 33.03
CA LYS A 25 -0.58 17.89 32.57
C LYS A 25 -0.31 16.66 31.70
N ARG A 26 -0.85 15.49 32.04
CA ARG A 26 -0.70 14.27 31.22
C ARG A 26 -1.35 14.43 29.84
N ARG A 27 -2.57 14.97 29.77
CA ARG A 27 -3.25 15.25 28.50
C ARG A 27 -2.46 16.23 27.64
N LEU A 28 -1.99 17.33 28.22
CA LEU A 28 -1.17 18.31 27.52
C LEU A 28 0.15 17.72 27.00
N ILE A 29 0.79 16.82 27.75
CA ILE A 29 2.00 16.12 27.28
C ILE A 29 1.68 15.25 26.07
N GLU A 30 0.57 14.51 26.11
CA GLU A 30 0.17 13.63 25.01
C GLU A 30 -0.21 14.43 23.76
N GLU A 31 -0.99 15.50 23.91
CA GLU A 31 -1.32 16.41 22.82
C GLU A 31 -0.07 17.05 22.19
N ASN A 32 0.91 17.47 23.01
CA ASN A 32 2.18 18.00 22.51
C ASN A 32 3.06 16.93 21.85
N ARG A 33 2.95 15.65 22.22
CA ARG A 33 3.64 14.55 21.53
C ARG A 33 3.02 14.32 20.16
N GLU A 34 1.69 14.23 20.09
CA GLU A 34 0.98 14.04 18.83
C GLU A 34 1.17 15.23 17.89
N ARG A 35 1.18 16.45 18.41
CA ARG A 35 1.50 17.65 17.61
C ARG A 35 2.90 17.55 17.01
N ARG A 36 3.91 17.19 17.82
CA ARG A 36 5.29 17.04 17.33
C ARG A 36 5.42 15.95 16.27
N LYS A 37 4.76 14.79 16.44
CA LYS A 37 4.74 13.73 15.43
C LYS A 37 4.15 14.21 14.10
N LYS A 38 3.06 14.98 14.15
CA LYS A 38 2.44 15.56 12.95
C LYS A 38 3.33 16.61 12.29
N GLU A 39 3.93 17.50 13.06
CA GLU A 39 4.87 18.51 12.57
C GLU A 39 6.11 17.86 11.94
N GLU A 40 6.65 16.81 12.56
CA GLU A 40 7.76 16.02 12.03
C GLU A 40 7.38 15.32 10.73
N MET A 41 6.19 14.69 10.67
CA MET A 41 5.69 14.06 9.44
C MET A 41 5.53 15.07 8.30
N VAL A 42 4.99 16.26 8.56
CA VAL A 42 4.87 17.34 7.57
C VAL A 42 6.27 17.80 7.12
N LYS A 43 7.20 17.97 8.06
CA LYS A 43 8.58 18.34 7.75
C LYS A 43 9.26 17.28 6.87
N THR A 44 9.04 16.00 7.14
CA THR A 44 9.56 14.90 6.31
C THR A 44 8.97 14.95 4.91
N LEU A 45 7.67 15.25 4.77
CA LEU A 45 7.02 15.38 3.46
C LEU A 45 7.54 16.60 2.68
N GLN A 46 7.79 17.73 3.35
CA GLN A 46 8.32 18.95 2.72
C GLN A 46 9.77 18.80 2.24
N ASN A 47 10.60 18.05 2.96
CA ASN A 47 12.00 17.82 2.60
C ASN A 47 12.19 16.57 1.72
N ARG A 48 11.10 15.91 1.32
CA ARG A 48 11.20 14.74 0.44
C ARG A 48 11.67 15.22 -0.94
N PRO A 49 12.79 14.70 -1.47
CA PRO A 49 13.25 15.10 -2.78
C PRO A 49 12.20 14.74 -3.83
N GLU A 50 11.96 15.66 -4.75
CA GLU A 50 11.18 15.39 -5.95
C GLU A 50 12.04 14.64 -6.97
N PRO A 51 11.42 13.86 -7.88
CA PRO A 51 12.16 13.26 -8.98
C PRO A 51 12.85 14.35 -9.81
N THR A 52 14.08 14.08 -10.23
CA THR A 52 14.81 14.87 -11.20
C THR A 52 14.15 14.81 -12.58
N ASP A 53 14.53 15.71 -13.49
CA ASP A 53 13.97 15.74 -14.85
C ASP A 53 14.14 14.40 -15.59
N SER A 54 15.29 13.73 -15.43
CA SER A 54 15.54 12.41 -16.03
C SER A 54 14.69 11.30 -15.38
N GLU A 55 14.49 11.34 -14.07
CA GLU A 55 13.61 10.40 -13.37
C GLU A 55 12.13 10.61 -13.78
N TRP A 56 11.72 11.85 -14.02
CA TRP A 56 10.41 12.17 -14.56
C TRP A 56 10.24 11.65 -15.99
N GLU A 57 11.27 11.75 -16.83
CA GLU A 57 11.25 11.20 -18.18
C GLU A 57 11.06 9.68 -18.17
N VAL A 58 11.81 8.96 -17.33
CA VAL A 58 11.64 7.51 -17.12
C VAL A 58 10.26 7.20 -16.57
N THR A 59 9.77 7.96 -15.60
CA THR A 59 8.42 7.79 -15.02
C THR A 59 7.34 7.95 -16.08
N HIS A 60 7.46 8.96 -16.94
CA HIS A 60 6.52 9.21 -18.03
C HIS A 60 6.52 8.05 -19.04
N LEU A 61 7.71 7.60 -19.45
CA LEU A 61 7.89 6.48 -20.36
C LEU A 61 7.24 5.19 -19.83
N VAL A 62 7.54 4.83 -18.57
CA VAL A 62 6.97 3.63 -17.93
C VAL A 62 5.45 3.74 -17.79
N THR A 63 4.95 4.93 -17.44
CA THR A 63 3.51 5.19 -17.31
C THR A 63 2.80 5.01 -18.65
N GLU A 64 3.33 5.58 -19.73
CA GLU A 64 2.74 5.45 -21.06
C GLU A 64 2.85 4.02 -21.61
N ALA A 65 3.97 3.33 -21.37
CA ALA A 65 4.12 1.92 -21.71
C ALA A 65 3.03 1.07 -21.04
N HIS A 66 2.80 1.28 -19.74
CA HIS A 66 1.76 0.60 -18.99
C HIS A 66 0.36 0.94 -19.50
N ARG A 67 0.06 2.22 -19.72
CA ARG A 67 -1.25 2.68 -20.20
C ARG A 67 -1.63 2.07 -21.54
N HIS A 68 -0.68 1.91 -22.46
CA HIS A 68 -0.92 1.33 -23.79
C HIS A 68 -1.09 -0.20 -23.78
N THR A 69 -0.59 -0.88 -22.75
CA THR A 69 -0.57 -2.35 -22.67
C THR A 69 -1.52 -2.88 -21.61
N ASN A 70 -2.06 -2.03 -20.73
CA ASN A 70 -3.06 -2.42 -19.76
C ASN A 70 -4.44 -2.59 -20.44
N ALA A 71 -5.05 -3.77 -20.26
CA ALA A 71 -6.33 -4.06 -20.88
C ALA A 71 -7.47 -3.22 -20.26
N GLN A 72 -8.32 -2.66 -21.13
CA GLN A 72 -9.55 -1.94 -20.76
C GLN A 72 -9.37 -0.63 -19.97
N GLY A 73 -8.17 -0.33 -19.47
CA GLY A 73 -7.83 0.92 -18.80
C GLY A 73 -8.85 1.33 -17.72
N ALA A 74 -9.24 2.60 -17.70
CA ALA A 74 -10.22 3.13 -16.72
C ALA A 74 -11.62 2.49 -16.83
N GLN A 75 -11.95 1.83 -17.93
CA GLN A 75 -13.28 1.25 -18.19
C GLN A 75 -13.40 -0.23 -17.79
N TRP A 76 -12.39 -0.79 -17.12
CA TRP A 76 -12.36 -2.21 -16.73
C TRP A 76 -13.57 -2.61 -15.88
N LYS A 77 -14.07 -1.71 -15.01
CA LYS A 77 -15.22 -1.99 -14.14
C LYS A 77 -16.51 -2.21 -14.92
N GLN A 78 -16.70 -1.48 -16.01
CA GLN A 78 -17.86 -1.56 -16.89
C GLN A 78 -17.76 -2.73 -17.87
N LYS A 79 -16.53 -3.09 -18.28
CA LYS A 79 -16.29 -4.14 -19.29
C LYS A 79 -16.07 -5.54 -18.70
N ARG A 80 -15.72 -5.67 -17.42
CA ARG A 80 -15.53 -6.98 -16.78
C ARG A 80 -16.82 -7.77 -16.73
N LYS A 81 -16.70 -9.08 -16.88
CA LYS A 81 -17.80 -10.05 -16.66
C LYS A 81 -17.43 -10.90 -15.45
N PHE A 82 -18.43 -11.26 -14.65
CA PHE A 82 -18.23 -12.19 -13.55
C PHE A 82 -18.12 -13.61 -14.09
N LEU A 83 -17.20 -14.39 -13.52
CA LEU A 83 -17.14 -15.83 -13.77
C LEU A 83 -18.44 -16.46 -13.22
N PRO A 84 -19.16 -17.30 -13.99
CA PRO A 84 -20.38 -17.94 -13.52
C PRO A 84 -20.16 -18.74 -12.23
N GLU A 85 -21.08 -18.63 -11.28
CA GLU A 85 -20.96 -19.21 -9.92
C GLU A 85 -20.73 -20.72 -9.91
N LYS A 86 -21.25 -21.45 -10.91
CA LYS A 86 -21.06 -22.89 -11.08
C LYS A 86 -19.62 -23.31 -11.38
N ILE A 87 -18.78 -22.41 -11.90
CA ILE A 87 -17.39 -22.69 -12.27
C ILE A 87 -16.51 -22.47 -11.04
N GLY A 88 -15.63 -23.43 -10.72
CA GLY A 88 -14.80 -23.38 -9.50
C GLY A 88 -15.43 -24.08 -8.29
N GLN A 89 -16.56 -24.77 -8.48
CA GLN A 89 -17.26 -25.55 -7.46
C GLN A 89 -17.13 -27.08 -7.69
N SER A 90 -16.49 -27.51 -8.78
CA SER A 90 -16.48 -28.91 -9.22
C SER A 90 -15.54 -29.80 -8.40
N PRO A 91 -15.74 -31.14 -8.39
CA PRO A 91 -14.85 -32.08 -7.74
C PRO A 91 -13.46 -31.95 -8.34
N VAL A 92 -12.50 -31.87 -7.43
CA VAL A 92 -11.21 -31.31 -7.77
C VAL A 92 -10.20 -32.41 -8.08
N ALA A 93 -9.47 -32.29 -9.18
CA ALA A 93 -8.45 -33.28 -9.54
C ALA A 93 -7.30 -33.21 -8.50
N PRO A 94 -6.88 -34.35 -7.92
CA PRO A 94 -5.75 -34.36 -6.99
C PRO A 94 -4.47 -34.06 -7.76
N THR A 95 -3.72 -33.06 -7.30
CA THR A 95 -2.34 -32.83 -7.73
C THR A 95 -1.37 -33.57 -6.80
N SER A 96 -0.09 -33.70 -7.20
CA SER A 96 0.93 -34.39 -6.39
C SER A 96 1.11 -33.78 -5.00
N ASP A 97 0.74 -32.51 -4.84
CA ASP A 97 0.99 -31.72 -3.63
C ASP A 97 -0.24 -31.66 -2.72
N GLY A 98 -1.31 -32.40 -3.04
CA GLY A 98 -2.56 -32.42 -2.28
C GLY A 98 -3.49 -31.24 -2.56
N ASP A 99 -2.99 -30.23 -3.30
CA ASP A 99 -3.81 -29.16 -3.82
C ASP A 99 -4.72 -29.67 -4.94
N LYS A 100 -5.91 -29.11 -4.94
CA LYS A 100 -7.04 -29.58 -5.70
C LYS A 100 -7.26 -28.54 -6.80
N VAL A 101 -7.15 -28.93 -8.08
CA VAL A 101 -7.46 -28.07 -9.26
C VAL A 101 -8.82 -28.37 -9.92
N ASP A 102 -9.70 -27.37 -10.01
CA ASP A 102 -10.95 -27.44 -10.79
C ASP A 102 -10.59 -27.25 -12.28
N LEU A 103 -10.79 -28.29 -13.08
CA LEU A 103 -10.40 -28.30 -14.50
C LEU A 103 -11.25 -27.37 -15.36
N GLU A 104 -12.51 -27.10 -15.00
CA GLU A 104 -13.39 -26.18 -15.72
C GLU A 104 -12.92 -24.73 -15.48
N ALA A 105 -12.66 -24.37 -14.22
CA ALA A 105 -12.09 -23.07 -13.88
C ALA A 105 -10.70 -22.87 -14.51
N PHE A 106 -9.85 -23.89 -14.46
CA PHE A 106 -8.53 -23.87 -15.11
C PHE A 106 -8.65 -23.64 -16.63
N SER A 107 -9.61 -24.29 -17.29
CA SER A 107 -9.87 -24.07 -18.71
C SER A 107 -10.29 -22.61 -19.01
N GLU A 108 -11.14 -22.00 -18.17
CA GLU A 108 -11.50 -20.59 -18.33
C GLU A 108 -10.31 -19.65 -18.16
N PHE A 109 -9.41 -19.92 -17.22
CA PHE A 109 -8.21 -19.10 -17.01
C PHE A 109 -7.18 -19.25 -18.14
N THR A 110 -6.98 -20.47 -18.66
CA THR A 110 -6.04 -20.67 -19.78
C THR A 110 -6.48 -19.97 -21.07
N LYS A 111 -7.79 -19.75 -21.29
CA LYS A 111 -8.30 -18.96 -22.43
C LYS A 111 -7.87 -17.49 -22.41
N ILE A 112 -7.63 -16.93 -21.21
CA ILE A 112 -7.30 -15.49 -21.06
C ILE A 112 -5.83 -15.24 -20.70
N ILE A 113 -5.07 -16.27 -20.33
CA ILE A 113 -3.70 -16.11 -19.84
C ILE A 113 -2.73 -15.70 -20.95
N THR A 114 -2.83 -16.30 -22.14
CA THR A 114 -1.96 -15.97 -23.28
C THR A 114 -1.97 -14.47 -23.62
N PRO A 115 -3.12 -13.83 -23.90
CA PRO A 115 -3.13 -12.40 -24.18
C PRO A 115 -2.73 -11.54 -22.96
N ALA A 116 -2.83 -12.04 -21.73
CA ALA A 116 -2.30 -11.36 -20.56
C ALA A 116 -0.77 -11.37 -20.53
N ILE A 117 -0.15 -12.52 -20.78
CA ILE A 117 1.30 -12.67 -20.90
C ILE A 117 1.82 -11.79 -22.04
N THR A 118 1.19 -11.82 -23.21
CA THR A 118 1.59 -10.99 -24.35
C THR A 118 1.64 -9.51 -23.99
N ARG A 119 0.67 -8.99 -23.21
CA ARG A 119 0.67 -7.58 -22.78
C ARG A 119 1.83 -7.23 -21.84
N VAL A 120 2.31 -8.18 -21.03
CA VAL A 120 3.51 -7.97 -20.19
C VAL A 120 4.76 -7.88 -21.06
N VAL A 121 4.87 -8.76 -22.06
CA VAL A 121 5.97 -8.70 -23.04
C VAL A 121 5.92 -7.40 -23.84
N ASP A 122 4.74 -7.00 -24.33
CA ASP A 122 4.55 -5.74 -25.06
C ASP A 122 4.87 -4.51 -24.19
N PHE A 123 4.60 -4.59 -22.89
CA PHE A 123 5.00 -3.55 -21.93
C PHE A 123 6.51 -3.43 -21.84
N ALA A 124 7.20 -4.55 -21.63
CA ALA A 124 8.66 -4.57 -21.50
C ALA A 124 9.35 -4.04 -22.76
N LYS A 125 8.88 -4.45 -23.94
CA LYS A 125 9.39 -3.99 -25.24
C LYS A 125 9.21 -2.49 -25.51
N LYS A 126 8.36 -1.80 -24.74
CA LYS A 126 8.18 -0.34 -24.85
C LYS A 126 9.18 0.46 -24.02
N LEU A 127 10.01 -0.19 -23.21
CA LEU A 127 11.04 0.46 -22.41
C LEU A 127 12.40 0.30 -23.15
N PRO A 128 13.06 1.38 -23.58
CA PRO A 128 14.35 1.31 -24.28
C PRO A 128 15.39 0.52 -23.50
N MET A 129 15.48 0.75 -22.18
CA MET A 129 16.40 0.04 -21.28
C MET A 129 16.19 -1.48 -21.25
N PHE A 130 15.00 -1.98 -21.60
CA PHE A 130 14.73 -3.41 -21.69
C PHE A 130 14.98 -3.93 -23.11
N SER A 131 14.55 -3.18 -24.12
CA SER A 131 14.72 -3.55 -25.54
C SER A 131 16.17 -3.55 -26.02
N GLU A 132 17.07 -2.87 -25.29
CA GLU A 132 18.51 -2.84 -25.56
C GLU A 132 19.27 -4.03 -24.93
N LEU A 133 18.61 -4.83 -24.08
CA LEU A 133 19.22 -6.01 -23.48
C LEU A 133 19.38 -7.14 -24.52
N PRO A 134 20.39 -8.01 -24.37
CA PRO A 134 20.47 -9.28 -25.11
C PRO A 134 19.20 -10.10 -24.95
N CYS A 135 18.82 -10.87 -25.99
CA CYS A 135 17.59 -11.66 -25.96
C CYS A 135 17.57 -12.77 -24.88
N GLU A 136 18.73 -13.15 -24.35
CA GLU A 136 18.87 -14.22 -23.34
C GLU A 136 18.74 -13.69 -21.89
N ASP A 137 18.65 -12.37 -21.70
CA ASP A 137 18.44 -11.69 -20.40
C ASP A 137 16.93 -11.41 -20.16
#